data_AF-A0A950X4T7-F1
#
_entry.id   AF-A0A950X4T7-F1
#
_cell.length_a   1.000
_cell.length_b   1.000
_cell.length_c   1.000
_cell.angle_alpha   90.00
_cell.angle_beta   90.00
_cell.angle_gamma   90.00
#
_symmetry.space_group_name_H-M   'P 1'
#
loop_
_entity.id
_entity.type
_entity.pdbx_description
1 polymer ?
#
loop_
_entity_poly.entity_id
_entity_poly.type
_entity_poly.pdbx_seq_one_letter_code
_entity_poly.pdbx_strand_id
1 'polypeptide(L)'
;MSSPYQDPKKSLSDRVKDLLARMTIDEKIAQLHAFWLILSEDGRHRVRYNDEFTRSSDPDHLPQLLRYGLGQITRPLGSHGVDPVKGVRALNRLQQFLCQETRLGIPAISHEECLNGLMVRGATMFPSALAYGSTWNPELIEKVGEVIGREARSIGCHQGLAPVLD
;
A
#
# COMPACT_ATOMS: atom_id res chain seq x y z
N MET A 1 20.27 21.83 -3.70
CA MET A 1 20.70 20.88 -2.64
C MET A 1 19.50 20.03 -2.27
N SER A 2 19.65 18.71 -2.18
CA SER A 2 18.55 17.81 -1.76
C SER A 2 18.15 18.12 -0.31
N SER A 3 16.86 18.04 0.01
CA SER A 3 16.37 18.31 1.37
C SER A 3 16.82 17.21 2.33
N PRO A 4 17.08 17.50 3.63
CA PRO A 4 17.56 16.48 4.58
C PRO A 4 16.72 15.21 4.62
N TYR A 5 15.38 15.28 4.52
CA TYR A 5 14.52 14.08 4.52
C TYR A 5 14.79 13.10 3.36
N GLN A 6 15.34 13.60 2.24
CA GLN A 6 15.68 12.83 1.05
C GLN A 6 17.10 12.25 1.10
N ASP A 7 17.94 12.69 2.04
CA ASP A 7 19.32 12.22 2.17
C ASP A 7 19.38 10.91 2.98
N PRO A 8 19.70 9.76 2.35
CA PRO A 8 19.76 8.48 3.04
C PRO A 8 20.92 8.39 4.05
N LYS A 9 21.88 9.34 4.03
CA LYS A 9 22.99 9.41 4.99
C LYS A 9 22.58 10.06 6.31
N LYS A 10 21.43 10.75 6.37
CA LYS A 10 20.89 11.34 7.61
C LYS A 10 20.17 10.28 8.45
N SER A 11 20.14 10.50 9.76
CA SER A 11 19.42 9.61 10.67
C SER A 11 17.92 9.59 10.35
N LEU A 12 17.24 8.48 10.65
CA LEU A 12 15.79 8.39 10.46
C LEU A 12 15.06 9.52 11.21
N SER A 13 15.47 9.80 12.45
CA SER A 13 14.85 10.85 13.27
C SER A 13 15.00 12.23 12.64
N ASP A 14 16.19 12.58 12.12
CA ASP A 14 16.42 13.87 11.46
C ASP A 14 15.58 13.98 10.17
N ARG A 15 15.51 12.90 9.39
CA ARG A 15 14.73 12.86 8.15
C ARG A 15 13.23 13.04 8.42
N VAL A 16 12.70 12.34 9.43
CA VAL A 16 11.30 12.46 9.85
C VAL A 16 11.01 13.85 10.39
N LYS A 17 11.88 14.42 11.22
CA LYS A 17 11.72 15.77 11.78
C LYS A 17 11.70 16.84 10.68
N ASP A 18 12.64 16.77 9.73
CA ASP A 18 12.68 17.69 8.57
C ASP A 18 11.44 17.53 7.69
N LEU A 19 10.99 16.30 7.43
CA LEU A 19 9.77 16.05 6.63
C LEU A 19 8.51 16.60 7.31
N LEU A 20 8.29 16.29 8.59
CA LEU A 20 7.12 16.72 9.34
C LEU A 20 7.05 18.25 9.50
N ALA A 21 8.19 18.92 9.60
CA ALA A 21 8.27 20.38 9.66
C ALA A 21 7.90 21.05 8.32
N ARG A 22 8.03 20.33 7.21
CA ARG A 22 7.67 20.81 5.86
C ARG A 22 6.21 20.58 5.51
N MET A 23 5.52 19.67 6.22
CA MET A 23 4.14 19.30 5.92
C MET A 23 3.12 20.35 6.36
N THR A 24 2.11 20.57 5.52
CA THR A 24 0.87 21.24 5.92
C THR A 24 0.02 20.32 6.80
N ILE A 25 -1.05 20.85 7.40
CA ILE A 25 -2.02 20.01 8.12
C ILE A 25 -2.70 19.03 7.16
N ASP A 26 -3.08 19.45 5.96
CA ASP A 26 -3.73 18.58 4.96
C ASP A 26 -2.83 17.39 4.56
N GLU A 27 -1.54 17.61 4.37
CA GLU A 27 -0.60 16.53 4.06
C GLU A 27 -0.40 15.58 5.24
N LYS A 28 -0.37 16.10 6.47
CA LYS A 28 -0.34 15.24 7.68
C LYS A 28 -1.60 14.38 7.77
N ILE A 29 -2.78 14.98 7.52
CA ILE A 29 -4.05 14.25 7.48
C ILE A 29 -4.00 13.18 6.38
N ALA A 30 -3.51 13.49 5.19
CA ALA A 30 -3.39 12.53 4.09
C ALA A 30 -2.51 11.31 4.45
N GLN A 31 -1.45 11.50 5.25
CA GLN A 31 -0.61 10.41 5.74
C GLN A 31 -1.29 9.48 6.77
N LEU A 32 -2.36 9.94 7.41
CA LEU A 32 -3.13 9.16 8.40
C LEU A 32 -4.28 8.36 7.78
N HIS A 33 -4.46 8.41 6.46
CA HIS A 33 -5.53 7.72 5.75
C HIS A 33 -5.02 6.59 4.86
N ALA A 34 -5.88 5.58 4.72
CA ALA A 34 -5.76 4.54 3.72
C ALA A 34 -6.90 4.69 2.71
N PHE A 35 -6.58 4.74 1.41
CA PHE A 35 -7.61 4.66 0.38
C PHE A 35 -7.75 3.25 -0.15
N TRP A 36 -8.99 2.84 -0.39
CA TRP A 36 -9.31 1.61 -1.10
C TRP A 36 -9.69 1.94 -2.54
N LEU A 37 -8.71 1.83 -3.45
CA LEU A 37 -8.88 2.21 -4.87
C LEU A 37 -8.87 0.99 -5.80
N ILE A 38 -9.61 1.10 -6.89
CA ILE A 38 -9.44 0.33 -8.12
C ILE A 38 -8.44 1.10 -8.99
N LEU A 39 -7.22 0.57 -9.11
CA LEU A 39 -6.16 1.20 -9.89
C LEU A 39 -6.30 0.92 -11.40
N SER A 40 -5.68 1.78 -12.20
CA SER A 40 -5.70 1.71 -13.66
C SER A 40 -4.33 2.14 -14.20
N GLU A 41 -3.85 1.49 -15.26
CA GLU A 41 -2.55 1.78 -15.87
C GLU A 41 -2.48 3.19 -16.48
N ASP A 42 -3.64 3.77 -16.84
CA ASP A 42 -3.74 5.13 -17.36
C ASP A 42 -3.82 6.21 -16.27
N GLY A 43 -3.76 5.82 -14.99
CA GLY A 43 -3.83 6.74 -13.85
C GLY A 43 -5.24 7.19 -13.47
N ARG A 44 -6.29 6.77 -14.21
CA ARG A 44 -7.69 7.04 -13.88
C ARG A 44 -8.19 6.07 -12.80
N HIS A 45 -7.61 6.20 -11.61
CA HIS A 45 -7.98 5.42 -10.43
C HIS A 45 -9.42 5.76 -9.99
N ARG A 46 -10.08 4.79 -9.36
CA ARG A 46 -11.45 4.96 -8.86
C ARG A 46 -11.53 4.50 -7.42
N VAL A 47 -12.35 5.15 -6.60
CA VAL A 47 -12.61 4.65 -5.24
C VAL A 47 -13.44 3.37 -5.34
N ARG A 48 -13.06 2.32 -4.61
CA ARG A 48 -13.75 1.02 -4.64
C ARG A 48 -15.12 1.08 -3.95
N TYR A 49 -15.24 1.89 -2.90
CA TYR A 49 -16.46 2.09 -2.12
C TYR A 49 -16.77 3.58 -2.07
N ASN A 50 -18.02 3.99 -2.32
CA ASN A 50 -18.45 5.35 -1.97
C ASN A 50 -18.48 5.45 -0.44
N ASP A 51 -17.32 5.69 0.16
CA ASP A 51 -17.25 6.06 1.57
C ASP A 51 -17.98 7.40 1.72
N GLU A 52 -18.98 7.45 2.60
CA GLU A 52 -19.69 8.68 2.97
C GLU A 52 -18.72 9.79 3.40
N PHE A 53 -17.50 9.45 3.84
CA PHE A 53 -16.43 10.39 4.14
C PHE A 53 -15.89 11.13 2.92
N THR A 54 -15.88 10.50 1.74
CA THR A 54 -15.39 11.12 0.48
C THR A 54 -16.43 11.98 -0.23
N ARG A 55 -17.71 11.88 0.19
CA ARG A 55 -18.90 12.65 -0.28
C ARG A 55 -19.01 12.92 -1.78
N SER A 56 -18.30 12.20 -2.64
CA SER A 56 -18.33 12.46 -4.06
C SER A 56 -18.07 11.18 -4.85
N SER A 57 -19.10 10.75 -5.57
CA SER A 57 -18.98 9.90 -6.75
C SER A 57 -18.37 10.67 -7.94
N ASP A 58 -17.65 11.76 -7.68
CA ASP A 58 -17.09 12.63 -8.69
C ASP A 58 -15.67 12.15 -9.04
N PRO A 59 -15.45 11.62 -10.26
CA PRO A 59 -14.12 11.20 -10.71
C PRO A 59 -13.11 12.35 -10.69
N ASP A 60 -13.56 13.60 -10.75
CA ASP A 60 -12.74 14.80 -10.68
C ASP A 60 -12.47 15.26 -9.24
N HIS A 61 -12.62 14.40 -8.22
CA HIS A 61 -12.30 14.75 -6.82
C HIS A 61 -11.08 13.98 -6.28
N LEU A 62 -10.82 12.77 -6.79
CA LEU A 62 -9.71 11.94 -6.32
C LEU A 62 -8.32 12.55 -6.59
N PRO A 63 -8.02 13.09 -7.79
CA PRO A 63 -6.74 13.77 -8.03
C PRO A 63 -6.47 14.94 -7.07
N GLN A 64 -7.52 15.67 -6.68
CA GLN A 64 -7.46 16.81 -5.76
C GLN A 64 -7.19 16.35 -4.33
N LEU A 65 -7.71 15.20 -3.93
CA LEU A 65 -7.38 14.59 -2.65
C LEU A 65 -5.92 14.09 -2.64
N LEU A 66 -5.50 13.41 -3.71
CA LEU A 66 -4.15 12.83 -3.82
C LEU A 66 -3.04 13.89 -3.95
N ARG A 67 -3.35 15.15 -4.26
CA ARG A 67 -2.36 16.24 -4.34
C ARG A 67 -1.59 16.46 -3.03
N TYR A 68 -2.21 16.10 -1.89
CA TYR A 68 -1.61 16.17 -0.56
C TYR A 68 -0.83 14.90 -0.19
N GLY A 69 -0.77 13.92 -1.10
CA GLY A 69 -0.18 12.61 -0.88
C GLY A 69 -1.21 11.58 -0.42
N LEU A 70 -0.71 10.41 -0.04
CA LEU A 70 -1.48 9.28 0.47
C LEU A 70 -0.61 8.49 1.44
N GLY A 71 -1.11 8.24 2.65
CA GLY A 71 -0.40 7.40 3.62
C GLY A 71 -0.35 5.94 3.18
N GLN A 72 -1.54 5.37 2.91
CA GLN A 72 -1.65 3.96 2.54
C GLN A 72 -2.61 3.71 1.37
N ILE A 73 -2.30 2.68 0.58
CA ILE A 73 -3.17 2.13 -0.46
C ILE A 73 -3.58 0.71 -0.10
N THR A 74 -4.87 0.53 0.12
CA THR A 74 -5.50 -0.73 0.49
C THR A 74 -5.69 -1.60 -0.73
N ARG A 75 -5.03 -2.76 -0.71
CA ARG A 75 -5.23 -3.89 -1.61
C ARG A 75 -5.20 -3.54 -3.10
N PRO A 76 -4.14 -2.89 -3.63
CA PRO A 76 -4.12 -2.43 -5.01
C PRO A 76 -4.30 -3.54 -6.05
N LEU A 77 -3.89 -4.77 -5.75
CA LEU A 77 -4.05 -5.94 -6.62
C LEU A 77 -5.12 -6.93 -6.11
N GLY A 78 -5.45 -6.88 -4.82
CA GLY A 78 -6.49 -7.72 -4.21
C GLY A 78 -7.91 -7.14 -4.28
N SER A 79 -8.07 -5.84 -4.60
CA SER A 79 -9.37 -5.15 -4.62
C SER A 79 -10.37 -5.73 -5.62
N HIS A 80 -9.87 -6.21 -6.76
CA HIS A 80 -10.63 -6.90 -7.80
C HIS A 80 -9.72 -7.89 -8.53
N GLY A 81 -10.30 -8.81 -9.30
CA GLY A 81 -9.52 -9.68 -10.17
C GLY A 81 -8.78 -8.85 -11.23
N VAL A 82 -7.45 -8.83 -11.17
CA VAL A 82 -6.58 -8.16 -12.14
C VAL A 82 -5.46 -9.10 -12.56
N ASP A 83 -4.95 -8.92 -13.78
CA ASP A 83 -3.69 -9.53 -14.16
C ASP A 83 -2.54 -8.94 -13.33
N PRO A 84 -1.65 -9.74 -12.72
CA PRO A 84 -0.61 -9.22 -11.83
C PRO A 84 0.29 -8.17 -12.47
N VAL A 85 0.66 -8.34 -13.74
CA VAL A 85 1.53 -7.37 -14.44
C VAL A 85 0.82 -6.04 -14.61
N LYS A 86 -0.46 -6.07 -15.01
CA LYS A 86 -1.28 -4.86 -15.12
C LYS A 86 -1.49 -4.18 -13.77
N GLY A 87 -1.74 -4.96 -12.73
CA GLY A 87 -1.89 -4.47 -11.36
C GLY A 87 -0.64 -3.75 -10.86
N VAL A 88 0.53 -4.36 -11.04
CA VAL A 88 1.82 -3.74 -10.68
C VAL A 88 2.08 -2.47 -11.49
N ARG A 89 1.77 -2.44 -12.79
CA ARG A 89 1.89 -1.22 -13.60
C ARG A 89 0.97 -0.10 -13.11
N ALA A 90 -0.25 -0.43 -12.74
CA ALA A 90 -1.20 0.53 -12.18
C ALA A 90 -0.76 1.06 -10.80
N LEU A 91 -0.21 0.20 -9.93
CA LEU A 91 0.38 0.61 -8.66
C LEU A 91 1.60 1.51 -8.87
N ASN A 92 2.47 1.16 -9.81
CA ASN A 92 3.63 1.99 -10.17
C ASN A 92 3.19 3.35 -10.71
N ARG A 93 2.09 3.42 -11.47
CA ARG A 93 1.54 4.70 -11.94
C ARG A 93 1.11 5.60 -10.77
N LEU A 94 0.44 5.04 -9.77
CA LEU A 94 0.09 5.77 -8.54
C LEU A 94 1.34 6.23 -7.77
N GLN A 95 2.30 5.33 -7.55
CA GLN A 95 3.54 5.67 -6.84
C GLN A 95 4.35 6.73 -7.58
N GLN A 96 4.39 6.68 -8.91
CA GLN A 96 5.04 7.70 -9.73
C GLN A 96 4.39 9.07 -9.54
N PHE A 97 3.06 9.15 -9.59
CA PHE A 97 2.32 10.37 -9.30
C PHE A 97 2.66 10.91 -7.90
N LEU A 98 2.60 10.05 -6.87
CA LEU A 98 2.91 10.45 -5.49
C LEU A 98 4.33 10.98 -5.34
N CYS A 99 5.32 10.33 -5.96
CA CYS A 99 6.72 10.70 -5.86
C CYS A 99 7.13 11.91 -6.72
N GLN A 100 6.50 12.10 -7.88
CA GLN A 100 6.94 13.07 -8.90
C GLN A 100 6.03 14.29 -9.03
N GLU A 101 4.74 14.14 -8.70
CA GLU A 101 3.72 15.15 -8.95
C GLU A 101 3.17 15.78 -7.66
N THR A 102 3.48 15.21 -6.48
CA THR A 102 3.16 15.83 -5.19
C THR A 102 4.35 16.61 -4.62
N ARG A 103 4.06 17.63 -3.81
CA ARG A 103 5.05 18.60 -3.32
C ARG A 103 6.22 17.99 -2.53
N LEU A 104 5.94 16.95 -1.74
CA LEU A 104 6.93 16.30 -0.87
C LEU A 104 7.40 14.94 -1.38
N GLY A 105 6.85 14.44 -2.49
CA GLY A 105 7.30 13.20 -3.13
C GLY A 105 7.26 11.97 -2.22
N ILE A 106 6.25 11.85 -1.37
CA ILE A 106 6.14 10.76 -0.38
C ILE A 106 5.40 9.58 -1.01
N PRO A 107 6.02 8.38 -1.12
CA PRO A 107 5.34 7.19 -1.62
C PRO A 107 4.31 6.68 -0.60
N ALA A 108 3.25 6.04 -1.09
CA ALA A 108 2.27 5.40 -0.21
C ALA A 108 2.72 4.00 0.21
N ILE A 109 2.36 3.59 1.42
CA ILE A 109 2.50 2.19 1.86
C ILE A 109 1.41 1.37 1.18
N SER A 110 1.80 0.40 0.38
CA SER A 110 0.87 -0.59 -0.17
C SER A 110 0.71 -1.76 0.79
N HIS A 111 -0.53 -2.12 1.12
CA HIS A 111 -0.83 -3.29 1.95
C HIS A 111 -1.86 -4.21 1.30
N GLU A 112 -1.71 -5.51 1.57
CA GLU A 112 -2.57 -6.58 1.04
C GLU A 112 -3.02 -7.53 2.15
N GLU A 113 -4.08 -8.26 1.87
CA GLU A 113 -4.52 -9.40 2.69
C GLU A 113 -3.62 -10.59 2.41
N CYS A 114 -3.14 -11.26 3.46
CA CYS A 114 -2.21 -12.37 3.30
C CYS A 114 -2.33 -13.49 4.36
N LEU A 115 -3.53 -13.71 4.90
CA LEU A 115 -3.76 -14.65 6.00
C LEU A 115 -3.35 -16.09 5.70
N ASN A 116 -3.69 -16.60 4.51
CA ASN A 116 -3.45 -17.97 4.08
C ASN A 116 -2.82 -18.05 2.69
N GLY A 117 -1.89 -17.13 2.42
CA GLY A 117 -1.43 -16.82 1.07
C GLY A 117 -1.78 -15.38 0.71
N LEU A 118 -1.01 -14.78 -0.20
CA LEU A 118 -1.29 -13.42 -0.67
C LEU A 118 -2.60 -13.42 -1.49
N MET A 119 -3.57 -12.60 -1.10
CA MET A 119 -4.91 -12.61 -1.72
C MET A 119 -4.96 -11.81 -3.03
N VAL A 120 -4.20 -12.26 -4.02
CA VAL A 120 -4.12 -11.72 -5.38
C VAL A 120 -4.15 -12.85 -6.42
N ARG A 121 -4.44 -12.52 -7.68
CA ARG A 121 -4.54 -13.52 -8.75
C ARG A 121 -3.19 -14.19 -8.99
N GLY A 122 -3.16 -15.53 -8.91
CA GLY A 122 -1.98 -16.34 -9.24
C GLY A 122 -0.95 -16.52 -8.12
N ALA A 123 -1.21 -15.99 -6.93
CA ALA A 123 -0.40 -16.24 -5.74
C ALA A 123 -0.60 -17.65 -5.17
N THR A 124 0.37 -18.10 -4.39
CA THR A 124 0.29 -19.40 -3.71
C THR A 124 -0.72 -19.35 -2.57
N MET A 125 -1.64 -20.32 -2.54
CA MET A 125 -2.60 -20.48 -1.44
C MET A 125 -2.18 -21.62 -0.53
N PHE A 126 -2.31 -21.37 0.77
CA PHE A 126 -1.98 -22.29 1.83
C PHE A 126 -3.26 -22.64 2.64
N PRO A 127 -3.20 -23.68 3.49
CA PRO A 127 -4.27 -23.98 4.44
C PRO A 127 -4.63 -22.78 5.34
N SER A 128 -5.82 -22.82 5.95
CA SER A 128 -6.24 -21.77 6.88
C SER A 128 -5.33 -21.69 8.11
N ALA A 129 -5.37 -20.57 8.83
CA ALA A 129 -4.59 -20.37 10.07
C ALA A 129 -4.83 -21.47 11.12
N LEU A 130 -6.05 -22.02 11.21
CA LEU A 130 -6.35 -23.15 12.10
C LEU A 130 -5.57 -24.43 11.72
N ALA A 131 -5.43 -24.68 10.42
CA ALA A 131 -4.66 -25.81 9.92
C ALA A 131 -3.17 -25.63 10.20
N TYR A 132 -2.63 -24.40 10.17
CA TYR A 132 -1.25 -24.13 10.60
C TYR A 132 -1.03 -24.53 12.05
N GLY A 133 -1.92 -24.12 12.96
CA GLY A 133 -1.85 -24.49 14.37
C GLY A 133 -1.87 -26.00 14.60
N SER A 134 -2.63 -26.73 13.77
CA SER A 134 -2.73 -28.19 13.85
C SER A 134 -1.45 -28.92 13.42
N THR A 135 -0.50 -28.24 12.77
CA THR A 135 0.80 -28.83 12.40
C THR A 135 1.78 -28.91 13.57
N TRP A 136 1.62 -28.06 14.60
CA TRP A 136 2.60 -27.88 15.68
C TRP A 136 4.05 -27.66 15.20
N ASN A 137 4.22 -27.01 14.05
CA ASN A 137 5.51 -26.86 13.38
C ASN A 137 5.81 -25.38 13.07
N PRO A 138 6.34 -24.60 14.02
CA PRO A 138 6.66 -23.19 13.83
C PRO A 138 7.63 -22.92 12.67
N GLU A 139 8.63 -23.79 12.48
CA GLU A 139 9.61 -23.66 11.39
C GLU A 139 8.96 -23.83 10.00
N LEU A 140 7.92 -24.65 9.90
CA LEU A 140 7.12 -24.74 8.68
C LEU A 140 6.31 -23.47 8.45
N ILE A 141 5.71 -22.89 9.50
CA ILE A 141 4.91 -21.67 9.38
C ILE A 141 5.79 -20.46 9.05
N GLU A 142 7.02 -20.41 9.56
CA GLU A 142 8.02 -19.42 9.15
C GLU A 142 8.30 -19.50 7.65
N LYS A 143 8.53 -20.71 7.10
CA LYS A 143 8.73 -20.91 5.65
C LYS A 143 7.51 -20.47 4.82
N VAL A 144 6.30 -20.71 5.33
CA VAL A 144 5.07 -20.21 4.69
C VAL A 144 5.07 -18.68 4.68
N GLY A 145 5.37 -18.05 5.82
CA GLY A 145 5.49 -16.60 5.94
C GLY A 145 6.54 -16.01 4.99
N GLU A 146 7.68 -16.67 4.81
CA GLU A 146 8.69 -16.25 3.84
C GLU A 146 8.19 -16.29 2.40
N VAL A 147 7.46 -17.34 2.00
CA VAL A 147 6.88 -17.43 0.65
C VAL A 147 5.89 -16.29 0.44
N ILE A 148 4.97 -16.07 1.39
CA ILE A 148 4.00 -14.97 1.35
C ILE A 148 4.72 -13.62 1.25
N GLY A 149 5.75 -13.40 2.06
CA GLY A 149 6.53 -12.16 2.05
C GLY A 149 7.25 -11.92 0.73
N ARG A 150 7.82 -12.97 0.11
CA ARG A 150 8.44 -12.87 -1.22
C ARG A 150 7.42 -12.53 -2.31
N GLU A 151 6.27 -13.19 -2.31
CA GLU A 151 5.19 -12.90 -3.27
C GLU A 151 4.65 -11.47 -3.08
N ALA A 152 4.39 -11.05 -1.84
CA ALA A 152 3.92 -9.70 -1.52
C ALA A 152 4.92 -8.64 -2.01
N ARG A 153 6.20 -8.84 -1.73
CA ARG A 153 7.24 -7.90 -2.16
C ARG A 153 7.35 -7.82 -3.69
N SER A 154 7.13 -8.92 -4.40
CA SER A 154 7.22 -8.98 -5.87
C SER A 154 6.18 -8.08 -6.57
N ILE A 155 5.07 -7.79 -5.91
CA ILE A 155 4.00 -6.92 -6.43
C ILE A 155 4.01 -5.51 -5.83
N GLY A 156 5.04 -5.15 -5.08
CA GLY A 156 5.14 -3.83 -4.44
C GLY A 156 4.32 -3.69 -3.15
N CYS A 157 3.85 -4.79 -2.56
CA CYS A 157 3.24 -4.79 -1.23
C CYS A 157 4.33 -4.70 -0.14
N HIS A 158 4.13 -3.80 0.81
CA HIS A 158 5.06 -3.51 1.91
C HIS A 158 4.60 -4.08 3.24
N GLN A 159 3.28 -4.29 3.40
CA GLN A 159 2.67 -4.72 4.65
C GLN A 159 1.56 -5.74 4.37
N GLY A 160 1.61 -6.89 5.02
CA GLY A 160 0.53 -7.87 5.04
C GLY A 160 -0.41 -7.63 6.21
N LEU A 161 -1.72 -7.78 6.00
CA LEU A 161 -2.74 -7.75 7.07
C LEU A 161 -2.88 -9.14 7.73
N ALA A 162 -1.78 -9.61 8.31
CA ALA A 162 -1.64 -10.90 8.98
C ALA A 162 -0.42 -10.84 9.93
N PRO A 163 -0.28 -11.76 10.90
CA PRO A 163 -1.20 -12.85 11.25
C PRO A 163 -2.45 -12.37 12.03
N VAL A 164 -3.45 -13.25 12.12
CA VAL A 164 -4.55 -13.11 13.10
C VAL A 164 -4.17 -13.93 14.34
N LEU A 165 -4.21 -13.29 15.50
CA LEU A 165 -3.81 -13.86 16.80
C LEU A 165 -4.93 -13.73 17.85
N ASP A 166 -6.17 -13.56 17.38
CA ASP A 166 -7.38 -13.44 18.20
C ASP A 166 -7.70 -14.72 18.98
#